data_AF-A0A3N5MDL7-F1
#
_entry.id   AF-A0A3N5MDL7-F1
#
_cell.length_a   1.000
_cell.length_b   1.000
_cell.length_c   1.000
_cell.angle_alpha   90.00
_cell.angle_beta   90.00
_cell.angle_gamma   90.00
#
_symmetry.space_group_name_H-M   'P 1'
#
loop_
_entity.id
_entity.type
_entity.pdbx_description
1 polymer ?
#
loop_
_entity_poly.entity_id
_entity_poly.type
_entity_poly.pdbx_seq_one_letter_code
_entity_poly.pdbx_strand_id
1 'polypeptide(L)'
;MNNISAEQFAHPSYKWIGERRFVTNLQNWRISNFPGGIGFSLYNYALEKSLKVVLKAYREDGSCERYLLDTYYCGEWGGNWQKWQTHQLPLFPYESCHGRITYITFSYLVHHNSRSVPSRYDYNFATLDDFHRGWTESSDFHDAYFKKENDYKTYELDRGMVQSALDRINTTYKDLPVRPFFTRGNTWSPEHPVREIHRQIDRVIERKKNDPGGRHFIWLAIFDFDNFHVAEHLIYARQKGVDVECIADWAAVSSLNCTENIARMRRGGIPILGVVRNTPCEPFQGIASMHTKIIIFDGEVVHCSSYNLHFHLWGGNWEQALFYYSGDFALLYANIYHAIRGGVIGELSTRPESRFNLFYSFGRHHAPRKDYYRPQDAIITEINNASDFIILSMFDIGYLAGVSHHEHHETDVITALINARNRGVRVKIILNGMIAHTGPLPESWDLNRRRPLKEAVRRLKDAWMEITFIYYWGSIYSPVHH
;
A
#
# COMPACT_ATOMS: atom_id res chain seq x y z
N MET A 1 15.50 1.61 29.57
CA MET A 1 16.08 1.27 28.25
C MET A 1 16.80 2.52 27.78
N ASN A 2 18.08 2.43 27.38
CA ASN A 2 18.81 3.59 26.86
C ASN A 2 18.03 4.20 25.69
N ASN A 3 17.83 5.52 25.70
CA ASN A 3 17.14 6.27 24.63
C ASN A 3 17.98 6.21 23.34
N ILE A 4 17.86 5.12 22.60
CA ILE A 4 18.41 4.97 21.26
C ILE A 4 17.57 5.87 20.34
N SER A 5 18.22 6.72 19.55
CA SER A 5 17.57 7.60 18.58
C SER A 5 18.17 7.40 17.19
N ALA A 6 17.42 7.73 16.13
CA ALA A 6 17.88 7.50 14.77
C ALA A 6 19.16 8.29 14.45
N GLU A 7 19.37 9.42 15.14
CA GLU A 7 20.57 10.26 15.03
C GLU A 7 21.86 9.51 15.39
N GLN A 8 21.80 8.39 16.13
CA GLN A 8 23.00 7.56 16.38
C GLN A 8 23.45 6.77 15.15
N PHE A 9 22.54 6.57 14.19
CA PHE A 9 22.79 5.77 13.00
C PHE A 9 22.77 6.59 11.72
N ALA A 10 22.04 7.70 11.68
CA ALA A 10 21.92 8.52 10.50
C ALA A 10 21.78 10.01 10.82
N HIS A 11 22.36 10.85 9.96
CA HIS A 11 22.23 12.30 10.04
C HIS A 11 21.76 12.86 8.69
N PRO A 12 20.82 13.82 8.67
CA PRO A 12 20.55 14.59 7.46
C PRO A 12 21.79 15.43 7.11
N SER A 13 22.20 15.39 5.85
CA SER A 13 23.47 15.98 5.38
C SER A 13 23.26 17.11 4.38
N TYR A 14 22.22 17.02 3.54
CA TYR A 14 21.85 18.08 2.62
C TYR A 14 20.37 17.97 2.21
N LYS A 15 19.79 19.05 1.71
CA LYS A 15 18.48 19.09 1.05
C LYS A 15 18.54 20.01 -0.16
N TRP A 16 17.64 19.76 -1.10
CA TRP A 16 17.54 20.54 -2.32
C TRP A 16 16.12 20.57 -2.86
N ILE A 17 15.81 21.66 -3.55
CA ILE A 17 14.66 21.81 -4.45
C ILE A 17 15.21 22.19 -5.82
N GLY A 18 14.64 21.63 -6.88
CA GLY A 18 15.01 21.96 -8.27
C GLY A 18 14.03 22.93 -8.91
N GLU A 19 14.12 23.05 -10.23
CA GLU A 19 13.30 24.03 -10.97
C GLU A 19 11.80 23.68 -10.97
N ARG A 20 10.96 24.72 -10.92
CA ARG A 20 9.50 24.59 -10.99
C ARG A 20 9.10 23.99 -12.33
N ARG A 21 8.31 22.92 -12.28
CA ARG A 21 7.59 22.35 -13.42
C ARG A 21 6.09 22.37 -13.19
N PHE A 22 5.33 22.15 -14.25
CA PHE A 22 3.88 22.05 -14.18
C PHE A 22 3.42 20.66 -14.60
N VAL A 23 2.42 20.14 -13.92
CA VAL A 23 1.75 18.88 -14.23
C VAL A 23 0.25 19.14 -14.27
N THR A 24 -0.43 18.66 -15.30
CA THR A 24 -1.90 18.65 -15.32
C THR A 24 -2.38 17.43 -14.56
N ASN A 25 -3.20 17.62 -13.54
CA ASN A 25 -3.74 16.52 -12.74
C ASN A 25 -5.02 15.91 -13.33
N LEU A 26 -5.59 14.91 -12.64
CA LEU A 26 -6.83 14.25 -13.05
C LEU A 26 -8.05 15.19 -13.07
N GLN A 27 -8.01 16.28 -12.31
CA GLN A 27 -9.03 17.33 -12.28
C GLN A 27 -8.79 18.44 -13.33
N ASN A 28 -7.85 18.25 -14.26
CA ASN A 28 -7.42 19.24 -15.26
C ASN A 28 -6.85 20.54 -14.67
N TRP A 29 -6.40 20.53 -13.42
CA TRP A 29 -5.70 21.65 -12.80
C TRP A 29 -4.23 21.62 -13.23
N ARG A 30 -3.69 22.81 -13.49
CA ARG A 30 -2.25 22.99 -13.73
C ARG A 30 -1.55 23.16 -12.39
N ILE A 31 -0.96 22.08 -11.88
CA ILE A 31 -0.31 22.02 -10.58
C ILE A 31 1.18 22.30 -10.72
N SER A 32 1.71 23.13 -9.83
CA SER A 32 3.14 23.39 -9.70
C SER A 32 3.81 22.29 -8.90
N ASN A 33 4.87 21.72 -9.47
CA ASN A 33 5.63 20.65 -8.86
C ASN A 33 7.11 21.02 -8.86
N PHE A 34 7.81 20.71 -7.78
CA PHE A 34 9.25 20.89 -7.65
C PHE A 34 9.90 19.53 -7.41
N PRO A 35 10.89 19.11 -8.23
CA PRO A 35 11.73 18.01 -7.82
C PRO A 35 12.49 18.41 -6.56
N GLY A 36 12.76 17.46 -5.67
CA GLY A 36 13.51 17.71 -4.46
C GLY A 36 13.95 16.42 -3.80
N GLY A 37 14.82 16.55 -2.80
CA GLY A 37 15.34 15.42 -2.06
C GLY A 37 16.05 15.81 -0.77
N ILE A 38 16.16 14.82 0.12
CA ILE A 38 16.92 14.90 1.36
C ILE A 38 17.98 13.81 1.31
N GLY A 39 19.22 14.20 1.56
CA GLY A 39 20.38 13.32 1.66
C GLY A 39 20.78 13.06 3.11
N PHE A 40 21.26 11.87 3.38
CA PHE A 40 21.67 11.40 4.68
C PHE A 40 23.07 10.78 4.63
N SER A 41 23.79 10.92 5.74
CA SER A 41 24.90 10.05 6.11
C SER A 41 24.33 8.94 6.97
N LEU A 42 24.31 7.70 6.48
CA LEU A 42 23.84 6.51 7.20
C LEU A 42 25.04 5.61 7.56
N TYR A 43 25.18 5.26 8.83
CA TYR A 43 26.24 4.40 9.32
C TYR A 43 26.07 2.98 8.77
N ASN A 44 27.18 2.36 8.34
CA ASN A 44 27.19 1.01 7.80
C ASN A 44 27.24 -0.05 8.92
N TYR A 45 26.19 -0.14 9.74
CA TYR A 45 26.10 -1.10 10.84
C TYR A 45 25.65 -2.51 10.44
N ALA A 46 25.01 -2.67 9.27
CA ALA A 46 24.49 -3.95 8.80
C ALA A 46 24.33 -3.98 7.27
N LEU A 47 24.24 -5.20 6.74
CA LEU A 47 23.89 -5.46 5.34
C LEU A 47 22.42 -5.07 5.07
N GLU A 48 21.49 -5.60 5.89
CA GLU A 48 20.08 -5.23 5.86
C GLU A 48 19.85 -4.01 6.75
N LYS A 49 19.97 -2.82 6.16
CA LYS A 49 19.60 -1.54 6.80
C LYS A 49 18.67 -0.74 5.90
N SER A 50 17.80 0.04 6.52
CA SER A 50 16.85 0.90 5.82
C SER A 50 16.70 2.21 6.56
N LEU A 51 16.55 3.28 5.80
CA LEU A 51 16.16 4.59 6.28
C LEU A 51 14.93 5.04 5.51
N LYS A 52 13.89 5.45 6.26
CA LYS A 52 12.64 5.98 5.72
C LYS A 52 12.46 7.41 6.18
N VAL A 53 11.86 8.25 5.34
CA VAL A 53 11.60 9.67 5.64
C VAL A 53 10.11 9.90 5.72
N VAL A 54 9.68 10.64 6.74
CA VAL A 54 8.32 11.15 6.89
C VAL A 54 8.34 12.64 6.60
N LEU A 55 7.87 13.05 5.42
CA LEU A 55 7.73 14.44 5.03
C LEU A 55 6.37 14.96 5.50
N LYS A 56 6.33 16.16 6.11
CA LYS A 56 5.12 16.80 6.63
C LYS A 56 4.99 18.18 5.99
N ALA A 57 3.97 18.39 5.15
CA ALA A 57 3.67 19.69 4.55
C ALA A 57 2.45 20.31 5.24
N TYR A 58 2.68 21.43 5.94
CA TYR A 58 1.65 22.17 6.67
C TYR A 58 1.01 23.21 5.75
N ARG A 59 -0.30 23.39 5.86
CA ARG A 59 -1.12 24.16 4.93
C ARG A 59 -1.86 25.31 5.61
N GLU A 60 -2.29 26.28 4.81
CA GLU A 60 -3.01 27.49 5.27
C GLU A 60 -4.32 27.17 6.02
N ASP A 61 -5.02 26.08 5.66
CA ASP A 61 -6.24 25.63 6.35
C ASP A 61 -5.97 24.91 7.69
N GLY A 62 -4.71 24.85 8.13
CA GLY A 62 -4.27 24.14 9.33
C GLY A 62 -4.07 22.63 9.15
N SER A 63 -4.32 22.09 7.95
CA SER A 63 -4.10 20.68 7.66
C SER A 63 -2.61 20.36 7.47
N CYS A 64 -2.29 19.06 7.61
CA CYS A 64 -0.96 18.53 7.35
C CYS A 64 -1.05 17.35 6.40
N GLU A 65 -0.39 17.48 5.24
CA GLU A 65 -0.12 16.37 4.34
C GLU A 65 1.11 15.62 4.84
N ARG A 66 1.03 14.29 4.93
CA ARG A 66 2.14 13.44 5.39
C ARG A 66 2.52 12.44 4.31
N TYR A 67 3.81 12.25 4.08
CA TYR A 67 4.32 11.32 3.09
C TYR A 67 5.40 10.43 3.68
N LEU A 68 5.32 9.13 3.44
CA LEU A 68 6.37 8.18 3.80
C LEU A 68 7.16 7.79 2.56
N LEU A 69 8.48 7.94 2.63
CA LEU A 69 9.38 7.69 1.50
C LEU A 69 10.51 6.77 1.90
N ASP A 70 10.93 5.92 0.96
CA ASP A 70 12.18 5.17 1.08
C ASP A 70 13.38 6.02 0.66
N THR A 71 14.54 5.70 1.23
CA THR A 71 15.83 6.20 0.78
C THR A 71 16.67 5.09 0.17
N TYR A 72 17.59 5.48 -0.69
CA TYR A 72 18.42 4.54 -1.45
C TYR A 72 19.88 4.90 -1.27
N TYR A 73 20.72 3.87 -1.27
CA TYR A 73 22.16 4.02 -1.30
C TYR A 73 22.61 4.73 -2.58
N CYS A 74 23.47 5.73 -2.42
CA CYS A 74 23.98 6.59 -3.51
C CYS A 74 25.51 6.69 -3.51
N GLY A 75 26.21 5.92 -2.68
CA GLY A 75 27.67 5.92 -2.60
C GLY A 75 28.19 5.94 -1.16
N GLU A 76 29.51 6.10 -1.02
CA GLU A 76 30.20 6.16 0.26
C GLU A 76 30.58 7.61 0.61
N TRP A 77 30.46 7.99 1.87
CA TRP A 77 31.09 9.20 2.42
C TRP A 77 32.52 8.93 2.93
N GLY A 78 32.83 7.66 3.25
CA GLY A 78 34.07 7.25 3.91
C GLY A 78 33.88 7.01 5.42
N GLY A 79 34.84 6.37 6.08
CA GLY A 79 34.81 6.15 7.53
C GLY A 79 33.60 5.38 8.06
N ASN A 80 33.13 4.36 7.31
CA ASN A 80 31.91 3.56 7.56
C ASN A 80 30.58 4.32 7.40
N TRP A 81 30.57 5.50 6.78
CA TRP A 81 29.35 6.24 6.47
C TRP A 81 29.01 6.15 4.99
N GLN A 82 27.74 5.85 4.72
CA GLN A 82 27.18 5.75 3.38
C GLN A 82 26.29 6.95 3.08
N LYS A 83 26.28 7.37 1.82
CA LYS A 83 25.38 8.38 1.30
C LYS A 83 24.06 7.73 0.90
N TRP A 84 22.97 8.19 1.50
CA TRP A 84 21.61 7.74 1.22
C TRP A 84 20.71 8.92 0.85
N GLN A 85 19.74 8.74 -0.03
CA GLN A 85 18.89 9.86 -0.46
C GLN A 85 17.47 9.43 -0.84
N THR A 86 16.49 10.28 -0.53
CA THR A 86 15.12 10.19 -1.07
C THR A 86 15.11 10.58 -2.56
N HIS A 87 14.30 9.89 -3.36
CA HIS A 87 14.04 10.30 -4.75
C HIS A 87 12.66 10.98 -4.86
N GLN A 88 12.52 11.99 -5.72
CA GLN A 88 11.24 12.59 -6.12
C GLN A 88 10.27 12.91 -4.95
N LEU A 89 10.62 13.87 -4.09
CA LEU A 89 9.68 14.34 -3.06
C LEU A 89 8.39 14.92 -3.68
N PRO A 90 7.20 14.66 -3.10
CA PRO A 90 5.93 15.22 -3.56
C PRO A 90 5.78 16.69 -3.12
N LEU A 91 6.48 17.61 -3.78
CA LEU A 91 6.53 19.03 -3.41
C LEU A 91 5.56 19.87 -4.26
N PHE A 92 4.40 20.18 -3.68
CA PHE A 92 3.32 20.96 -4.30
C PHE A 92 3.00 22.22 -3.47
N PRO A 93 3.79 23.30 -3.57
CA PRO A 93 3.72 24.41 -2.63
C PRO A 93 2.49 25.32 -2.80
N TYR A 94 1.92 25.41 -4.00
CA TYR A 94 0.95 26.46 -4.33
C TYR A 94 -0.50 25.96 -4.47
N GLU A 95 -0.74 24.97 -5.31
CA GLU A 95 -2.10 24.49 -5.62
C GLU A 95 -2.42 23.24 -4.79
N SER A 96 -3.50 23.29 -3.99
CA SER A 96 -4.02 22.17 -3.19
C SER A 96 -5.46 22.45 -2.74
N CYS A 97 -6.21 21.40 -2.40
CA CYS A 97 -7.49 21.50 -1.68
C CYS A 97 -7.37 22.12 -0.27
N HIS A 98 -6.12 22.32 0.20
CA HIS A 98 -5.79 22.82 1.53
C HIS A 98 -5.17 24.23 1.55
N GLY A 99 -5.08 24.88 0.38
CA GLY A 99 -4.33 26.13 0.22
C GLY A 99 -2.83 25.91 0.08
N ARG A 100 -2.06 27.00 0.21
CA ARG A 100 -0.60 26.97 0.04
C ARG A 100 0.07 26.29 1.21
N ILE A 101 1.31 25.84 1.01
CA ILE A 101 2.14 25.45 2.15
C ILE A 101 2.46 26.67 3.01
N THR A 102 2.53 26.47 4.31
CA THR A 102 3.15 27.42 5.25
C THR A 102 4.62 27.05 5.43
N TYR A 103 4.89 25.78 5.75
CA TYR A 103 6.22 25.20 5.83
C TYR A 103 6.17 23.67 5.69
N ILE A 104 7.33 23.07 5.46
CA ILE A 104 7.54 21.64 5.33
C ILE A 104 8.60 21.23 6.35
N THR A 105 8.33 20.15 7.09
CA THR A 105 9.32 19.48 7.94
C THR A 105 9.50 18.03 7.52
N PHE A 106 10.52 17.38 8.04
CA PHE A 106 10.66 15.94 7.93
C PHE A 106 11.22 15.32 9.21
N SER A 107 10.86 14.07 9.44
CA SER A 107 11.55 13.16 10.35
C SER A 107 11.95 11.89 9.61
N TYR A 108 12.68 11.01 10.28
CA TYR A 108 13.14 9.77 9.66
C TYR A 108 13.12 8.60 10.64
N LEU A 109 13.10 7.40 10.07
CA LEU A 109 13.13 6.12 10.78
C LEU A 109 14.34 5.33 10.29
N VAL A 110 15.10 4.75 11.20
CA VAL A 110 16.16 3.79 10.89
C VAL A 110 15.73 2.41 11.35
N HIS A 111 15.84 1.41 10.48
CA HIS A 111 15.55 0.01 10.84
C HIS A 111 16.81 -0.66 11.38
N HIS A 112 16.81 -0.97 12.67
CA HIS A 112 17.95 -1.55 13.38
C HIS A 112 17.48 -2.66 14.32
N ASN A 113 18.12 -3.84 14.24
CA ASN A 113 17.79 -5.04 15.02
C ASN A 113 16.28 -5.37 15.04
N SER A 114 15.69 -5.42 13.85
CA SER A 114 14.27 -5.73 13.64
C SER A 114 13.29 -4.77 14.34
N ARG A 115 13.72 -3.54 14.61
CA ARG A 115 12.88 -2.46 15.15
C ARG A 115 13.09 -1.19 14.36
N SER A 116 12.07 -0.34 14.33
CA SER A 116 12.21 1.01 13.80
C SER A 116 12.57 1.98 14.92
N VAL A 117 13.67 2.70 14.71
CA VAL A 117 14.16 3.75 15.61
C VAL A 117 13.81 5.09 14.98
N PRO A 118 12.92 5.90 15.58
CA PRO A 118 12.58 7.20 15.04
C PRO A 118 13.64 8.25 15.37
N SER A 119 13.77 9.26 14.51
CA SER A 119 14.50 10.49 14.83
C SER A 119 13.87 11.15 16.05
N ARG A 120 14.70 11.78 16.86
CA ARG A 120 14.26 12.59 17.99
C ARG A 120 13.52 13.83 17.52
N TYR A 121 13.92 14.39 16.39
CA TYR A 121 13.40 15.66 15.89
C TYR A 121 12.70 15.55 14.54
N ASP A 122 11.73 16.44 14.35
CA ASP A 122 11.32 16.96 13.05
C ASP A 122 12.27 18.10 12.70
N TYR A 123 12.81 18.07 11.49
CA TYR A 123 13.75 19.02 10.93
C TYR A 123 13.05 19.90 9.91
N ASN A 124 13.38 21.18 9.88
CA ASN A 124 12.90 22.07 8.83
C ASN A 124 13.39 21.62 7.45
N PHE A 125 12.47 21.56 6.47
CA PHE A 125 12.81 21.31 5.07
C PHE A 125 12.76 22.62 4.27
N ALA A 126 11.60 23.24 4.15
CA ALA A 126 11.40 24.44 3.34
C ALA A 126 10.15 25.22 3.78
N THR A 127 10.16 26.52 3.54
CA THR A 127 9.03 27.45 3.64
C THR A 127 8.52 27.82 2.25
N LEU A 128 7.38 28.51 2.17
CA LEU A 128 6.89 29.01 0.88
C LEU A 128 7.91 29.94 0.18
N ASP A 129 8.64 30.75 0.95
CA ASP A 129 9.67 31.65 0.43
C ASP A 129 10.84 30.91 -0.21
N ASP A 130 11.21 29.73 0.29
CA ASP A 130 12.23 28.88 -0.34
C ASP A 130 11.83 28.48 -1.77
N PHE A 131 10.55 28.15 -1.99
CA PHE A 131 10.04 27.85 -3.33
C PHE A 131 9.94 29.07 -4.25
N HIS A 132 9.79 30.27 -3.68
CA HIS A 132 9.90 31.52 -4.44
C HIS A 132 11.35 31.82 -4.84
N ARG A 133 12.31 31.55 -3.94
CA ARG A 133 13.74 31.70 -4.19
C ARG A 133 14.32 30.61 -5.11
N GLY A 134 13.71 29.43 -5.12
CA GLY A 134 14.14 28.29 -5.93
C GLY A 134 15.29 27.47 -5.34
N TRP A 135 15.63 27.66 -4.06
CA TRP A 135 16.67 26.89 -3.37
C TRP A 135 16.42 26.82 -1.85
N THR A 136 17.09 25.89 -1.15
CA THR A 136 16.99 25.68 0.31
C THR A 136 18.36 25.71 0.98
N GLU A 137 18.46 26.24 2.20
CA GLU A 137 19.69 26.21 3.02
C GLU A 137 19.85 24.87 3.74
N SER A 138 21.02 24.21 3.65
CA SER A 138 21.27 22.95 4.37
C SER A 138 21.92 23.12 5.76
N SER A 139 22.31 24.35 6.12
CA SER A 139 22.97 24.68 7.39
C SER A 139 22.03 24.59 8.61
N ASP A 140 20.73 24.55 8.40
CA ASP A 140 19.72 24.56 9.47
C ASP A 140 19.58 23.22 10.21
N PHE A 141 20.08 22.11 9.67
CA PHE A 141 19.98 20.80 10.32
C PHE A 141 20.72 20.69 11.64
N HIS A 142 21.72 21.54 11.90
CA HIS A 142 22.50 21.49 13.15
C HIS A 142 21.98 22.47 14.20
N ASP A 143 21.21 23.48 13.80
CA ASP A 143 20.66 24.49 14.69
C ASP A 143 19.39 23.98 15.42
N ALA A 144 19.31 24.23 16.72
CA ALA A 144 18.19 23.84 17.56
C ALA A 144 16.91 24.62 17.24
N TYR A 145 17.03 25.85 16.73
CA TYR A 145 15.88 26.70 16.36
C TYR A 145 15.01 26.06 15.26
N PHE A 146 15.62 25.24 14.40
CA PHE A 146 14.97 24.61 13.25
C PHE A 146 14.56 23.15 13.51
N LYS A 147 14.49 22.76 14.80
CA LYS A 147 14.11 21.42 15.26
C LYS A 147 12.93 21.47 16.20
N LYS A 148 12.03 20.51 16.07
CA LYS A 148 10.93 20.25 17.01
C LYS A 148 10.92 18.78 17.40
N GLU A 149 10.37 18.41 18.55
CA GLU A 149 10.27 17.00 18.91
C GLU A 149 9.40 16.24 17.90
N ASN A 150 9.89 15.08 17.47
CA ASN A 150 9.18 14.23 16.52
C ASN A 150 8.12 13.39 17.23
N ASP A 151 6.87 13.59 16.83
CA ASP A 151 5.69 12.86 17.27
C ASP A 151 5.42 11.57 16.48
N TYR A 152 6.08 11.37 15.34
CA TYR A 152 5.87 10.20 14.50
C TYR A 152 6.63 9.00 15.05
N LYS A 153 5.89 7.97 15.46
CA LYS A 153 6.40 6.68 15.92
C LYS A 153 5.77 5.56 15.11
N THR A 154 6.50 4.49 14.88
CA THR A 154 5.96 3.22 14.38
C THR A 154 5.74 2.27 15.55
N TYR A 155 5.07 1.16 15.26
CA TYR A 155 4.79 0.14 16.25
C TYR A 155 5.02 -1.23 15.62
N GLU A 156 5.93 -2.01 16.17
CA GLU A 156 6.17 -3.38 15.76
C GLU A 156 5.42 -4.33 16.68
N LEU A 157 4.72 -5.30 16.09
CA LEU A 157 4.07 -6.36 16.85
C LEU A 157 5.07 -7.40 17.33
N ASP A 158 4.77 -8.04 18.46
CA ASP A 158 5.55 -9.17 18.94
C ASP A 158 5.47 -10.33 17.95
N ARG A 159 6.64 -10.78 17.46
CA ARG A 159 6.73 -11.86 16.46
C ARG A 159 6.08 -13.15 16.95
N GLY A 160 6.23 -13.49 18.24
CA GLY A 160 5.65 -14.69 18.82
C GLY A 160 4.12 -14.64 18.82
N MET A 161 3.54 -13.48 19.14
CA MET A 161 2.09 -13.26 19.06
C MET A 161 1.56 -13.39 17.63
N VAL A 162 2.23 -12.77 16.66
CA VAL A 162 1.81 -12.83 15.24
C VAL A 162 1.90 -14.27 14.72
N GLN A 163 2.99 -15.00 15.01
CA GLN A 163 3.13 -16.40 14.63
C GLN A 163 2.07 -17.28 15.31
N SER A 164 1.82 -17.07 16.61
CA SER A 164 0.81 -17.81 17.36
C SER A 164 -0.61 -17.59 16.80
N ALA A 165 -0.90 -16.41 16.28
CA ALA A 165 -2.17 -16.13 15.60
C ALA A 165 -2.30 -16.95 14.29
N LEU A 166 -1.23 -17.01 13.48
CA LEU A 166 -1.20 -17.85 12.28
C LEU A 166 -1.39 -19.34 12.63
N ASP A 167 -0.74 -19.81 13.69
CA ASP A 167 -0.85 -21.19 14.14
C ASP A 167 -2.27 -21.51 14.63
N ARG A 168 -2.91 -20.61 15.40
CA ARG A 168 -4.31 -20.75 15.82
C ARG A 168 -5.29 -20.76 14.66
N ILE A 169 -5.09 -19.90 13.66
CA ILE A 169 -5.92 -19.89 12.43
C ILE A 169 -5.94 -21.28 11.78
N ASN A 170 -4.79 -21.94 11.73
CA ASN A 170 -4.64 -23.23 11.08
C ASN A 170 -5.09 -24.43 11.93
N THR A 171 -5.16 -24.30 13.25
CA THR A 171 -5.36 -25.44 14.16
C THR A 171 -6.63 -25.38 15.00
N THR A 172 -7.12 -24.18 15.31
CA THR A 172 -8.20 -23.99 16.29
C THR A 172 -9.57 -23.78 15.62
N TYR A 173 -9.60 -23.09 14.48
CA TYR A 173 -10.86 -22.81 13.79
C TYR A 173 -11.33 -24.03 13.01
N LYS A 174 -12.50 -24.56 13.37
CA LYS A 174 -13.19 -25.56 12.55
C LYS A 174 -13.50 -24.98 11.16
N ASP A 175 -14.11 -23.81 11.13
CA ASP A 175 -14.38 -23.02 9.94
C ASP A 175 -13.71 -21.65 10.07
N LEU A 176 -13.05 -21.18 9.01
CA LEU A 176 -12.44 -19.85 9.04
C LEU A 176 -13.56 -18.80 9.21
N PRO A 177 -13.43 -17.84 10.14
CA PRO A 177 -14.45 -16.84 10.43
C PRO A 177 -14.46 -15.73 9.36
N VAL A 178 -14.61 -16.12 8.10
CA VAL A 178 -14.55 -15.25 6.94
C VAL A 178 -15.90 -15.21 6.22
N ARG A 179 -16.32 -14.03 5.77
CA ARG A 179 -17.51 -13.85 4.94
C ARG A 179 -17.16 -13.07 3.67
N PRO A 180 -17.51 -13.58 2.48
CA PRO A 180 -17.36 -12.85 1.23
C PRO A 180 -18.51 -11.85 1.03
N PHE A 181 -18.18 -10.72 0.38
CA PHE A 181 -19.12 -9.71 -0.07
C PHE A 181 -18.78 -9.32 -1.51
N PHE A 182 -19.79 -8.94 -2.30
CA PHE A 182 -19.61 -8.67 -3.73
C PHE A 182 -20.14 -7.28 -4.08
N THR A 183 -19.40 -6.54 -4.91
CA THR A 183 -19.79 -5.18 -5.33
C THR A 183 -20.88 -5.19 -6.41
N ARG A 184 -20.98 -6.28 -7.17
CA ARG A 184 -22.00 -6.41 -8.22
C ARG A 184 -23.39 -6.49 -7.61
N GLY A 185 -24.27 -5.59 -8.04
CA GLY A 185 -25.69 -5.62 -7.72
C GLY A 185 -26.15 -4.32 -7.06
N ASN A 186 -27.24 -4.41 -6.31
CA ASN A 186 -27.81 -3.27 -5.60
C ASN A 186 -26.92 -2.88 -4.41
N THR A 187 -26.50 -1.62 -4.30
CA THR A 187 -25.73 -1.10 -3.14
C THR A 187 -26.54 -1.10 -1.84
N TRP A 188 -27.86 -1.16 -1.95
CA TRP A 188 -28.79 -1.38 -0.84
C TRP A 188 -28.95 -2.88 -0.50
N SER A 189 -28.27 -3.79 -1.20
CA SER A 189 -28.24 -5.19 -0.81
C SER A 189 -27.46 -5.35 0.50
N PRO A 190 -27.94 -6.18 1.45
CA PRO A 190 -27.16 -6.59 2.61
C PRO A 190 -25.80 -7.22 2.25
N GLU A 191 -25.68 -7.78 1.06
CA GLU A 191 -24.45 -8.42 0.56
C GLU A 191 -23.48 -7.45 -0.12
N HIS A 192 -23.85 -6.16 -0.26
CA HIS A 192 -22.93 -5.14 -0.75
C HIS A 192 -21.99 -4.71 0.37
N PRO A 193 -20.66 -4.69 0.15
CA PRO A 193 -19.70 -4.50 1.22
C PRO A 193 -19.78 -3.13 1.91
N VAL A 194 -20.25 -2.08 1.23
CA VAL A 194 -20.40 -0.74 1.84
C VAL A 194 -21.26 -0.75 3.12
N ARG A 195 -22.27 -1.62 3.17
CA ARG A 195 -23.13 -1.76 4.35
C ARG A 195 -22.37 -2.37 5.52
N GLU A 196 -21.57 -3.39 5.23
CA GLU A 196 -20.76 -4.04 6.25
C GLU A 196 -19.67 -3.08 6.77
N ILE A 197 -19.06 -2.27 5.90
CA ILE A 197 -18.12 -1.22 6.31
C ILE A 197 -18.81 -0.27 7.30
N HIS A 198 -19.98 0.28 6.97
CA HIS A 198 -20.70 1.17 7.88
C HIS A 198 -21.10 0.49 9.19
N ARG A 199 -21.58 -0.75 9.14
CA ARG A 199 -21.91 -1.53 10.33
C ARG A 199 -20.71 -1.71 11.25
N GLN A 200 -19.52 -1.93 10.69
CA GLN A 200 -18.30 -2.02 11.48
C GLN A 200 -17.88 -0.68 12.07
N ILE A 201 -18.04 0.44 11.36
CA ILE A 201 -17.79 1.77 11.93
C ILE A 201 -18.74 2.03 13.11
N ASP A 202 -20.05 1.78 12.96
CA ASP A 202 -21.04 1.91 14.03
C ASP A 202 -20.68 1.04 15.25
N ARG A 203 -20.24 -0.20 15.02
CA ARG A 203 -19.80 -1.10 16.08
C ARG A 203 -18.66 -0.50 16.90
N VAL A 204 -17.64 0.07 16.24
CA VAL A 204 -16.50 0.69 16.93
C VAL A 204 -16.92 1.95 17.69
N ILE A 205 -17.81 2.77 17.12
CA ILE A 205 -18.37 3.95 17.80
C ILE A 205 -19.12 3.53 19.08
N GLU A 206 -19.97 2.51 19.00
CA GLU A 206 -20.72 2.04 20.17
C GLU A 206 -19.79 1.45 21.24
N ARG A 207 -18.72 0.76 20.86
CA ARG A 207 -17.67 0.33 21.81
C ARG A 207 -17.00 1.51 22.48
N LYS A 208 -16.60 2.54 21.73
CA LYS A 208 -16.01 3.76 22.29
C LYS A 208 -16.95 4.49 23.26
N LYS A 209 -18.25 4.47 22.98
CA LYS A 209 -19.27 5.02 23.89
C LYS A 209 -19.39 4.21 25.18
N ASN A 210 -19.33 2.88 25.09
CA ASN A 210 -19.42 1.99 26.25
C ASN A 210 -18.11 1.89 27.05
N ASP A 211 -16.97 2.18 26.43
CA ASP A 211 -15.66 2.31 27.06
C ASP A 211 -14.95 3.62 26.63
N PRO A 212 -15.30 4.77 27.24
CA PRO A 212 -14.71 6.06 26.88
C PRO A 212 -13.21 6.16 27.17
N GLY A 213 -12.70 5.39 28.15
CA GLY A 213 -11.29 5.35 28.52
C GLY A 213 -10.46 4.43 27.62
N GLY A 214 -11.10 3.43 27.01
CA GLY A 214 -10.50 2.51 26.06
C GLY A 214 -10.04 3.16 24.77
N ARG A 215 -9.00 2.58 24.19
CA ARG A 215 -8.52 2.92 22.84
C ARG A 215 -9.30 2.09 21.83
N HIS A 216 -10.18 2.75 21.08
CA HIS A 216 -10.92 2.15 19.98
C HIS A 216 -10.51 2.79 18.66
N PHE A 217 -10.27 1.97 17.64
CA PHE A 217 -9.64 2.46 16.42
C PHE A 217 -10.19 1.86 15.12
N ILE A 218 -9.97 2.60 14.04
CA ILE A 218 -10.21 2.17 12.66
C ILE A 218 -8.97 2.56 11.84
N TRP A 219 -8.29 1.55 11.31
CA TRP A 219 -7.08 1.72 10.52
C TRP A 219 -7.33 1.31 9.07
N LEU A 220 -7.10 2.23 8.14
CA LEU A 220 -7.32 2.02 6.71
C LEU A 220 -5.98 2.06 5.97
N ALA A 221 -5.69 1.06 5.14
CA ALA A 221 -4.65 1.14 4.12
C ALA A 221 -5.28 0.86 2.76
N ILE A 222 -5.62 1.92 2.03
CA ILE A 222 -6.46 1.88 0.82
C ILE A 222 -5.77 2.67 -0.29
N PHE A 223 -5.54 2.03 -1.44
CA PHE A 223 -4.90 2.64 -2.61
C PHE A 223 -5.57 3.95 -3.01
N ASP A 224 -6.87 3.89 -3.27
CA ASP A 224 -7.69 5.03 -3.67
C ASP A 224 -9.01 5.06 -2.88
N PHE A 225 -9.36 6.25 -2.41
CA PHE A 225 -10.51 6.52 -1.56
C PHE A 225 -11.25 7.74 -2.10
N ASP A 226 -12.49 7.53 -2.52
CA ASP A 226 -13.37 8.62 -2.92
C ASP A 226 -14.84 8.37 -2.58
N ASN A 227 -15.14 7.66 -1.48
CA ASN A 227 -16.52 7.44 -1.07
C ASN A 227 -16.97 8.49 -0.04
N PHE A 228 -17.88 9.36 -0.46
CA PHE A 228 -18.46 10.42 0.38
C PHE A 228 -19.07 9.89 1.68
N HIS A 229 -19.93 8.88 1.61
CA HIS A 229 -20.65 8.37 2.78
C HIS A 229 -19.70 7.70 3.79
N VAL A 230 -18.71 6.95 3.30
CA VAL A 230 -17.68 6.36 4.17
C VAL A 230 -16.80 7.45 4.78
N ALA A 231 -16.42 8.49 4.04
CA ALA A 231 -15.65 9.62 4.58
C ALA A 231 -16.40 10.32 5.72
N GLU A 232 -17.67 10.69 5.50
CA GLU A 232 -18.49 11.36 6.53
C GLU A 232 -18.67 10.48 7.77
N HIS A 233 -18.86 9.16 7.60
CA HIS A 233 -18.99 8.25 8.75
C HIS A 233 -17.66 8.10 9.51
N LEU A 234 -16.51 8.06 8.82
CA LEU A 234 -15.21 8.06 9.49
C LEU A 234 -14.93 9.36 10.24
N ILE A 235 -15.31 10.52 9.67
CA ILE A 235 -15.22 11.82 10.34
C ILE A 235 -16.11 11.82 11.59
N TYR A 236 -17.34 11.31 11.49
CA TYR A 236 -18.23 11.17 12.64
C TYR A 236 -17.64 10.25 13.72
N ALA A 237 -17.06 9.11 13.34
CA ALA A 237 -16.38 8.22 14.29
C ALA A 237 -15.24 8.94 15.02
N ARG A 238 -14.43 9.72 14.29
CA ARG A 238 -13.35 10.54 14.85
C ARG A 238 -13.89 11.55 15.86
N GLN A 239 -14.99 12.24 15.55
CA GLN A 239 -15.67 13.17 16.46
C GLN A 239 -16.23 12.50 17.71
N LYS A 240 -16.54 11.20 17.65
CA LYS A 240 -16.94 10.38 18.81
C LYS A 240 -15.76 9.80 19.60
N GLY A 241 -14.53 10.21 19.28
CA GLY A 241 -13.33 9.81 20.02
C GLY A 241 -12.73 8.48 19.57
N VAL A 242 -13.15 7.94 18.42
CA VAL A 242 -12.48 6.79 17.79
C VAL A 242 -11.17 7.28 17.14
N ASP A 243 -10.11 6.51 17.29
CA ASP A 243 -8.84 6.73 16.62
C ASP A 243 -8.93 6.25 15.16
N VAL A 244 -9.10 7.18 14.23
CA VAL A 244 -9.14 6.88 12.80
C VAL A 244 -7.83 7.30 12.15
N GLU A 245 -7.20 6.40 11.39
CA GLU A 245 -5.98 6.68 10.61
C GLU A 245 -6.09 6.06 9.22
N CYS A 246 -5.62 6.76 8.20
CA CYS A 246 -5.63 6.30 6.81
C CYS A 246 -4.21 6.33 6.20
N ILE A 247 -3.86 5.28 5.48
CA ILE A 247 -2.68 5.18 4.63
C ILE A 247 -3.18 4.97 3.20
N ALA A 248 -2.61 5.72 2.27
CA ALA A 248 -3.05 5.71 0.88
C ALA A 248 -1.87 5.86 -0.10
N ASP A 249 -2.14 5.69 -1.39
CA ASP A 249 -1.18 6.07 -2.41
C ASP A 249 -0.92 7.58 -2.37
N TRP A 250 0.36 7.97 -2.40
CA TRP A 250 0.72 9.38 -2.27
C TRP A 250 0.06 10.25 -3.35
N ALA A 251 -0.12 9.75 -4.57
CA ALA A 251 -0.68 10.56 -5.65
C ALA A 251 -2.16 10.86 -5.37
N ALA A 252 -2.89 9.91 -4.79
CA ALA A 252 -4.31 10.03 -4.44
C ALA A 252 -4.57 10.97 -3.24
N VAL A 253 -3.59 11.16 -2.35
CA VAL A 253 -3.77 11.98 -1.14
C VAL A 253 -2.90 13.23 -1.07
N SER A 254 -2.07 13.45 -2.08
CA SER A 254 -1.30 14.68 -2.27
C SER A 254 -2.07 15.71 -3.07
N SER A 255 -1.59 16.96 -3.07
CA SER A 255 -2.15 18.03 -3.89
C SER A 255 -2.13 17.74 -5.40
N LEU A 256 -1.47 16.67 -5.84
CA LEU A 256 -1.58 16.20 -7.23
C LEU A 256 -3.02 15.78 -7.54
N ASN A 257 -3.58 14.77 -6.87
CA ASN A 257 -4.92 14.25 -7.18
C ASN A 257 -5.88 14.17 -5.99
N CYS A 258 -5.60 14.88 -4.88
CA CYS A 258 -6.46 14.89 -3.68
C CYS A 258 -7.93 15.14 -4.04
N THR A 259 -8.81 14.26 -3.57
CA THR A 259 -10.26 14.44 -3.68
C THR A 259 -10.78 15.28 -2.52
N GLU A 260 -11.96 15.89 -2.68
CA GLU A 260 -12.62 16.63 -1.61
C GLU A 260 -12.94 15.71 -0.40
N ASN A 261 -13.17 14.42 -0.61
CA ASN A 261 -13.39 13.46 0.46
C ASN A 261 -12.14 13.27 1.33
N ILE A 262 -10.95 13.12 0.72
CA ILE A 262 -9.67 13.10 1.44
C ILE A 262 -9.44 14.43 2.16
N ALA A 263 -9.71 15.55 1.49
CA ALA A 263 -9.52 16.87 2.08
C ALA A 263 -10.40 17.10 3.31
N ARG A 264 -11.66 16.65 3.28
CA ARG A 264 -12.59 16.69 4.42
C ARG A 264 -12.13 15.82 5.56
N MET A 265 -11.67 14.59 5.30
CA MET A 265 -11.15 13.72 6.35
C MET A 265 -9.95 14.36 7.05
N ARG A 266 -9.04 14.99 6.30
CA ARG A 266 -7.88 15.68 6.86
C ARG A 266 -8.30 16.90 7.71
N ARG A 267 -9.25 17.71 7.24
CA ARG A 267 -9.84 18.83 8.03
C ARG A 267 -10.63 18.33 9.26
N GLY A 268 -11.23 17.14 9.18
CA GLY A 268 -11.87 16.44 10.28
C GLY A 268 -10.90 15.85 11.31
N GLY A 269 -9.59 16.10 11.17
CA GLY A 269 -8.58 15.67 12.12
C GLY A 269 -8.18 14.19 12.00
N ILE A 270 -8.47 13.56 10.85
CA ILE A 270 -8.00 12.20 10.54
C ILE A 270 -6.58 12.30 9.93
N PRO A 271 -5.56 11.67 10.53
CA PRO A 271 -4.24 11.57 9.92
C PRO A 271 -4.30 10.72 8.65
N ILE A 272 -3.76 11.26 7.56
CA ILE A 272 -3.66 10.57 6.25
C ILE A 272 -2.20 10.58 5.81
N LEU A 273 -1.64 9.39 5.59
CA LEU A 273 -0.26 9.17 5.16
C LEU A 273 -0.22 8.68 3.70
N GLY A 274 0.44 9.42 2.83
CA GLY A 274 0.72 9.00 1.45
C GLY A 274 2.02 8.20 1.35
N VAL A 275 1.98 6.99 0.81
CA VAL A 275 3.19 6.17 0.65
C VAL A 275 3.79 6.40 -0.74
N VAL A 276 5.05 6.86 -0.76
CA VAL A 276 5.82 7.14 -1.98
C VAL A 276 6.81 6.00 -2.20
N ARG A 277 6.55 5.10 -3.15
CA ARG A 277 7.48 4.01 -3.48
C ARG A 277 8.25 4.32 -4.75
N ASN A 278 9.38 4.99 -4.64
CA ASN A 278 10.22 5.24 -5.80
C ASN A 278 10.89 3.94 -6.26
N THR A 279 11.10 3.77 -7.56
CA THR A 279 12.03 2.75 -8.07
C THR A 279 13.28 3.48 -8.57
N PRO A 280 14.44 3.33 -7.92
CA PRO A 280 15.63 4.13 -8.24
C PRO A 280 16.20 3.83 -9.65
N CYS A 281 15.75 2.76 -10.28
CA CYS A 281 16.34 2.24 -11.52
C CYS A 281 15.85 2.93 -12.80
N GLU A 282 14.74 3.68 -12.77
CA GLU A 282 14.16 4.28 -13.97
C GLU A 282 13.63 5.71 -13.71
N PRO A 283 14.43 6.76 -14.00
CA PRO A 283 14.03 8.16 -13.79
C PRO A 283 12.76 8.59 -14.54
N PHE A 284 12.39 7.83 -15.58
CA PHE A 284 11.23 8.07 -16.45
C PHE A 284 10.05 7.12 -16.17
N GLN A 285 10.19 6.11 -15.30
CA GLN A 285 9.10 5.20 -14.93
C GLN A 285 8.65 5.45 -13.48
N GLY A 286 7.34 5.48 -13.29
CA GLY A 286 6.68 6.10 -12.15
C GLY A 286 7.01 5.56 -10.76
N ILE A 287 6.54 6.31 -9.78
CA ILE A 287 6.49 5.90 -8.38
C ILE A 287 5.54 4.70 -8.30
N ALA A 288 6.02 3.55 -7.85
CA ALA A 288 5.21 2.35 -7.68
C ALA A 288 4.08 2.62 -6.68
N SER A 289 2.88 2.16 -7.00
CA SER A 289 1.72 2.44 -6.16
C SER A 289 1.69 1.61 -4.88
N MET A 290 1.11 2.18 -3.83
CA MET A 290 0.68 1.44 -2.64
C MET A 290 -0.71 0.84 -2.93
N HIS A 291 -0.75 -0.33 -3.56
CA HIS A 291 -2.01 -0.90 -4.08
C HIS A 291 -2.82 -1.73 -3.06
N THR A 292 -2.61 -1.53 -1.76
CA THR A 292 -3.31 -2.24 -0.68
C THR A 292 -4.75 -1.77 -0.54
N LYS A 293 -5.69 -2.67 -0.22
CA LYS A 293 -7.05 -2.29 0.23
C LYS A 293 -7.45 -3.11 1.46
N ILE A 294 -7.08 -2.64 2.65
CA ILE A 294 -7.43 -3.27 3.93
C ILE A 294 -8.01 -2.25 4.91
N ILE A 295 -8.93 -2.70 5.77
CA ILE A 295 -9.43 -1.94 6.91
C ILE A 295 -9.41 -2.84 8.14
N ILE A 296 -8.88 -2.34 9.26
CA ILE A 296 -8.89 -3.03 10.55
C ILE A 296 -9.81 -2.25 11.48
N PHE A 297 -10.85 -2.92 11.96
CA PHE A 297 -11.80 -2.38 12.92
C PHE A 297 -11.48 -2.96 14.29
N ASP A 298 -10.89 -2.11 15.13
CA ASP A 298 -10.72 -2.32 16.57
C ASP A 298 -10.06 -3.65 16.95
N GLY A 299 -9.07 -4.07 16.15
CA GLY A 299 -8.28 -5.28 16.39
C GLY A 299 -9.08 -6.59 16.33
N GLU A 300 -10.29 -6.60 15.77
CA GLU A 300 -11.18 -7.77 15.78
C GLU A 300 -11.75 -8.13 14.41
N VAL A 301 -11.95 -7.13 13.55
CA VAL A 301 -12.49 -7.37 12.21
C VAL A 301 -11.56 -6.78 11.18
N VAL A 302 -11.25 -7.57 10.15
CA VAL A 302 -10.46 -7.13 9.00
C VAL A 302 -11.31 -7.20 7.75
N HIS A 303 -11.26 -6.14 6.97
CA HIS A 303 -11.70 -6.11 5.59
C HIS A 303 -10.47 -6.16 4.67
N CYS A 304 -10.57 -6.92 3.59
CA CYS A 304 -9.63 -6.95 2.48
C CYS A 304 -10.41 -7.02 1.16
N SER A 305 -10.05 -6.25 0.14
CA SER A 305 -10.80 -6.19 -1.12
C SER A 305 -9.95 -6.13 -2.39
N SER A 306 -10.56 -6.48 -3.53
CA SER A 306 -10.05 -6.16 -4.87
C SER A 306 -10.40 -4.73 -5.30
N TYR A 307 -11.53 -4.18 -4.81
CA TYR A 307 -11.97 -2.82 -5.12
C TYR A 307 -11.27 -1.73 -4.30
N ASN A 308 -11.23 -0.53 -4.89
CA ASN A 308 -10.95 0.74 -4.21
C ASN A 308 -12.21 1.30 -3.54
N LEU A 309 -12.07 2.20 -2.56
CA LEU A 309 -13.23 2.81 -1.90
C LEU A 309 -13.83 3.96 -2.74
N HIS A 310 -14.11 3.68 -4.01
CA HIS A 310 -14.98 4.45 -4.89
C HIS A 310 -16.00 3.48 -5.47
N PHE A 311 -17.29 3.67 -5.17
CA PHE A 311 -18.34 2.78 -5.72
C PHE A 311 -19.03 3.40 -6.93
N HIS A 312 -18.45 4.45 -7.52
CA HIS A 312 -19.07 5.34 -8.54
C HIS A 312 -19.15 4.75 -9.94
N LEU A 313 -18.40 3.68 -10.22
CA LEU A 313 -18.51 2.89 -11.46
C LEU A 313 -19.60 1.81 -11.28
N TRP A 314 -20.84 2.27 -11.24
CA TRP A 314 -22.00 1.48 -10.78
C TRP A 314 -22.23 0.25 -11.66
N GLY A 315 -22.30 -0.93 -11.04
CA GLY A 315 -22.67 -2.19 -11.71
C GLY A 315 -21.66 -2.72 -12.74
N GLY A 316 -20.54 -2.02 -12.97
CA GLY A 316 -19.50 -2.42 -13.90
C GLY A 316 -18.55 -3.45 -13.29
N ASN A 317 -17.82 -3.07 -12.25
CA ASN A 317 -16.76 -3.91 -11.70
C ASN A 317 -17.32 -5.07 -10.87
N TRP A 318 -16.90 -6.29 -11.20
CA TRP A 318 -17.20 -7.51 -10.45
C TRP A 318 -16.05 -7.74 -9.47
N GLU A 319 -16.13 -7.05 -8.35
CA GLU A 319 -15.12 -7.07 -7.29
C GLU A 319 -15.70 -7.68 -6.01
N GLN A 320 -14.79 -8.07 -5.12
CA GLN A 320 -15.11 -8.81 -3.91
C GLN A 320 -14.35 -8.25 -2.72
N ALA A 321 -14.92 -8.45 -1.54
CA ALA A 321 -14.26 -8.28 -0.26
C ALA A 321 -14.39 -9.53 0.58
N LEU A 322 -13.41 -9.74 1.44
CA LEU A 322 -13.45 -10.70 2.53
C LEU A 322 -13.46 -9.92 3.84
N PHE A 323 -14.40 -10.26 4.72
CA PHE A 323 -14.40 -9.83 6.12
C PHE A 323 -14.01 -10.99 7.00
N TYR A 324 -12.95 -10.83 7.78
CA TYR A 324 -12.50 -11.78 8.78
C TYR A 324 -12.93 -11.28 10.17
N TYR A 325 -13.73 -12.07 10.87
CA TYR A 325 -14.27 -11.73 12.20
C TYR A 325 -13.47 -12.43 13.29
N SER A 326 -12.19 -12.08 13.39
CA SER A 326 -11.28 -12.63 14.40
C SER A 326 -10.08 -11.72 14.66
N GLY A 327 -9.73 -11.62 15.94
CA GLY A 327 -8.53 -10.91 16.38
C GLY A 327 -7.22 -11.54 15.88
N ASP A 328 -7.22 -12.85 15.56
CA ASP A 328 -6.02 -13.49 14.99
C ASP A 328 -5.73 -12.94 13.60
N PHE A 329 -6.75 -12.81 12.75
CA PHE A 329 -6.60 -12.19 11.43
C PHE A 329 -6.26 -10.71 11.57
N ALA A 330 -6.91 -9.99 12.49
CA ALA A 330 -6.59 -8.59 12.76
C ALA A 330 -5.13 -8.38 13.15
N LEU A 331 -4.54 -9.29 13.94
CA LEU A 331 -3.14 -9.24 14.30
C LEU A 331 -2.21 -9.46 13.10
N LEU A 332 -2.52 -10.41 12.22
CA LEU A 332 -1.74 -10.65 11.00
C LEU A 332 -1.78 -9.45 10.05
N TYR A 333 -2.95 -8.86 9.84
CA TYR A 333 -3.10 -7.68 8.99
C TYR A 333 -2.54 -6.41 9.63
N ALA A 334 -2.56 -6.29 10.96
CA ALA A 334 -1.91 -5.19 11.67
C ALA A 334 -0.38 -5.23 11.48
N ASN A 335 0.24 -6.41 11.40
CA ASN A 335 1.67 -6.55 11.07
C ASN A 335 1.98 -5.94 9.69
N ILE A 336 1.11 -6.18 8.70
CA ILE A 336 1.22 -5.57 7.37
C ILE A 336 0.99 -4.06 7.47
N TYR A 337 -0.09 -3.62 8.13
CA TYR A 337 -0.45 -2.20 8.27
C TYR A 337 0.70 -1.37 8.87
N HIS A 338 1.27 -1.83 9.97
CA HIS A 338 2.38 -1.13 10.63
C HIS A 338 3.64 -1.10 9.76
N ALA A 339 3.90 -2.15 8.98
CA ALA A 339 4.99 -2.15 8.02
C ALA A 339 4.77 -1.13 6.87
N ILE A 340 3.55 -1.01 6.34
CA ILE A 340 3.19 0.04 5.35
C ILE A 340 3.43 1.42 5.97
N ARG A 341 3.12 1.60 7.25
CA ARG A 341 3.35 2.84 8.02
C ARG A 341 4.84 3.12 8.31
N GLY A 342 5.75 2.27 7.83
CA GLY A 342 7.19 2.44 7.95
C GLY A 342 7.84 1.63 9.07
N GLY A 343 7.07 0.83 9.80
CA GLY A 343 7.60 -0.13 10.78
C GLY A 343 8.38 -1.28 10.12
N VAL A 344 9.06 -2.08 10.93
CA VAL A 344 9.65 -3.34 10.45
C VAL A 344 8.56 -4.40 10.34
N ILE A 345 8.47 -5.09 9.20
CA ILE A 345 7.56 -6.23 9.07
C ILE A 345 8.09 -7.43 9.87
N GLY A 346 7.25 -7.97 10.75
CA GLY A 346 7.55 -9.19 11.47
C GLY A 346 7.62 -10.39 10.52
N GLU A 347 8.64 -11.23 10.71
CA GLU A 347 8.82 -12.48 9.96
C GLU A 347 7.76 -13.52 10.31
N LEU A 348 7.29 -14.26 9.30
CA LEU A 348 6.34 -15.36 9.45
C LEU A 348 6.93 -16.68 8.94
N SER A 349 6.81 -17.71 9.76
CA SER A 349 7.03 -19.09 9.33
C SER A 349 5.73 -19.65 8.78
N THR A 350 5.72 -19.87 7.47
CA THR A 350 4.60 -20.41 6.71
C THR A 350 4.83 -21.89 6.40
N ARG A 351 3.74 -22.64 6.28
CA ARG A 351 3.77 -24.02 5.80
C ARG A 351 2.88 -24.06 4.57
N PRO A 352 3.43 -24.17 3.35
CA PRO A 352 2.64 -24.04 2.12
C PRO A 352 1.38 -24.91 2.10
N GLU A 353 1.46 -26.10 2.66
CA GLU A 353 0.37 -27.07 2.79
C GLU A 353 -0.68 -26.76 3.86
N SER A 354 -0.46 -25.74 4.70
CA SER A 354 -1.44 -25.31 5.69
C SER A 354 -2.72 -24.79 5.04
N ARG A 355 -3.85 -24.99 5.72
CA ARG A 355 -5.17 -24.50 5.30
C ARG A 355 -5.18 -23.00 5.00
N PHE A 356 -4.39 -22.22 5.73
CA PHE A 356 -4.28 -20.78 5.57
C PHE A 356 -2.83 -20.31 5.72
N ASN A 357 -2.40 -19.47 4.78
CA ASN A 357 -1.20 -18.66 4.90
C ASN A 357 -1.54 -17.23 4.45
N LEU A 358 -0.88 -16.23 5.05
CA LEU A 358 -0.98 -14.84 4.63
C LEU A 358 0.33 -14.41 3.98
N PHE A 359 0.27 -14.11 2.68
CA PHE A 359 1.41 -13.61 1.92
C PHE A 359 1.22 -12.13 1.56
N TYR A 360 2.33 -11.40 1.53
CA TYR A 360 2.35 -10.00 1.14
C TYR A 360 3.64 -9.67 0.40
N SER A 361 3.61 -8.76 -0.58
CA SER A 361 4.70 -8.55 -1.56
C SER A 361 6.04 -8.11 -0.98
N PHE A 362 6.04 -7.38 0.13
CA PHE A 362 7.24 -7.03 0.89
C PHE A 362 7.37 -7.85 2.20
N GLY A 363 6.52 -8.85 2.40
CA GLY A 363 6.53 -9.67 3.61
C GLY A 363 7.73 -10.60 3.69
N ARG A 364 8.22 -10.82 4.90
CA ARG A 364 9.32 -11.76 5.18
C ARG A 364 8.73 -13.11 5.58
N HIS A 365 8.56 -14.01 4.63
CA HIS A 365 8.04 -15.35 4.88
C HIS A 365 9.12 -16.39 4.69
N HIS A 366 9.09 -17.40 5.56
CA HIS A 366 9.96 -18.58 5.49
C HIS A 366 9.09 -19.82 5.34
N ALA A 367 9.60 -20.84 4.66
CA ALA A 367 8.98 -22.14 4.58
C ALA A 367 10.00 -23.22 4.98
N PRO A 368 9.58 -24.41 5.44
CA PRO A 368 10.51 -25.50 5.69
C PRO A 368 11.42 -25.72 4.47
N ARG A 369 12.74 -25.76 4.67
CA ARG A 369 13.77 -25.91 3.60
C ARG A 369 13.96 -24.71 2.66
N LYS A 370 13.32 -23.56 2.89
CA LYS A 370 13.57 -22.32 2.14
C LYS A 370 13.78 -21.13 3.06
N ASP A 371 14.95 -20.50 2.92
CA ASP A 371 15.34 -19.32 3.69
C ASP A 371 14.52 -18.08 3.34
N TYR A 372 13.84 -18.06 2.19
CA TYR A 372 12.90 -16.99 1.82
C TYR A 372 11.82 -17.56 0.90
N TYR A 373 10.54 -17.29 1.20
CA TYR A 373 9.39 -17.80 0.48
C TYR A 373 8.49 -16.64 0.05
N ARG A 374 8.44 -16.36 -1.25
CA ARG A 374 7.74 -15.18 -1.79
C ARG A 374 6.28 -15.51 -2.11
N PRO A 375 5.40 -14.50 -2.22
CA PRO A 375 4.01 -14.73 -2.65
C PRO A 375 3.90 -15.49 -3.98
N GLN A 376 4.77 -15.19 -4.96
CA GLN A 376 4.84 -15.93 -6.23
C GLN A 376 5.21 -17.42 -6.07
N ASP A 377 6.03 -17.75 -5.07
CA ASP A 377 6.47 -19.12 -4.81
C ASP A 377 5.28 -19.94 -4.28
N ALA A 378 4.43 -19.33 -3.46
CA ALA A 378 3.15 -19.91 -3.03
C ALA A 378 2.20 -20.17 -4.20
N ILE A 379 2.00 -19.18 -5.09
CA ILE A 379 1.15 -19.33 -6.28
C ILE A 379 1.63 -20.51 -7.15
N ILE A 380 2.94 -20.57 -7.44
CA ILE A 380 3.51 -21.64 -8.26
C ILE A 380 3.41 -23.00 -7.57
N THR A 381 3.60 -23.04 -6.25
CA THR A 381 3.43 -24.27 -5.45
C THR A 381 2.00 -24.81 -5.57
N GLU A 382 1.00 -23.95 -5.41
CA GLU A 382 -0.41 -24.35 -5.54
C GLU A 382 -0.77 -24.83 -6.95
N ILE A 383 -0.28 -24.16 -8.00
CA ILE A 383 -0.47 -24.61 -9.39
C ILE A 383 0.17 -25.98 -9.62
N ASN A 384 1.33 -26.24 -9.02
CA ASN A 384 2.01 -27.53 -9.16
C ASN A 384 1.35 -28.64 -8.35
N ASN A 385 0.76 -28.31 -7.20
CA ASN A 385 0.06 -29.26 -6.34
C ASN A 385 -1.36 -29.60 -6.83
N ALA A 386 -1.97 -28.75 -7.66
CA ALA A 386 -3.30 -29.00 -8.21
C ALA A 386 -3.37 -30.33 -8.96
N SER A 387 -4.37 -31.14 -8.60
CA SER A 387 -4.67 -32.46 -9.20
C SER A 387 -5.84 -32.42 -10.18
N ASP A 388 -6.89 -31.65 -9.87
CA ASP A 388 -8.18 -31.79 -10.55
C ASP A 388 -8.53 -30.57 -11.41
N PHE A 389 -8.58 -29.37 -10.80
CA PHE A 389 -8.97 -28.16 -11.52
C PHE A 389 -8.30 -26.90 -10.96
N ILE A 390 -8.14 -25.90 -11.82
CA ILE A 390 -7.73 -24.53 -11.47
C ILE A 390 -8.68 -23.56 -12.17
N ILE A 391 -9.22 -22.61 -11.42
CA ILE A 391 -10.00 -21.49 -11.97
C ILE A 391 -9.28 -20.19 -11.63
N LEU A 392 -8.91 -19.43 -12.66
CA LEU A 392 -8.35 -18.09 -12.52
C LEU A 392 -9.33 -17.05 -13.06
N SER A 393 -9.58 -16.00 -12.29
CA SER A 393 -10.32 -14.82 -12.73
C SER A 393 -9.49 -13.59 -12.36
N MET A 394 -8.96 -12.89 -13.36
CA MET A 394 -7.98 -11.81 -13.15
C MET A 394 -8.20 -10.65 -14.13
N PHE A 395 -7.87 -9.44 -13.70
CA PHE A 395 -7.86 -8.25 -14.57
C PHE A 395 -6.83 -8.36 -15.70
N ASP A 396 -5.62 -8.81 -15.39
CA ASP A 396 -4.53 -9.02 -16.33
C ASP A 396 -3.71 -10.23 -15.90
N ILE A 397 -2.97 -10.81 -16.84
CA ILE A 397 -2.03 -11.90 -16.55
C ILE A 397 -0.73 -11.70 -17.34
N GLY A 398 0.39 -11.86 -16.64
CA GLY A 398 1.74 -11.74 -17.20
C GLY A 398 2.67 -12.80 -16.62
N TYR A 399 3.94 -12.68 -16.98
CA TYR A 399 4.98 -13.53 -16.41
C TYR A 399 5.28 -13.10 -14.97
N LEU A 400 5.09 -14.02 -14.04
CA LEU A 400 5.51 -13.88 -12.65
C LEU A 400 6.40 -15.08 -12.31
N ALA A 401 7.70 -14.83 -12.18
CA ALA A 401 8.68 -15.87 -11.92
C ALA A 401 8.71 -16.24 -10.43
N GLY A 402 8.89 -17.52 -10.14
CA GLY A 402 9.07 -18.03 -8.79
C GLY A 402 9.48 -19.50 -8.75
N VAL A 403 9.63 -20.04 -7.54
CA VAL A 403 10.18 -21.37 -7.30
C VAL A 403 9.20 -22.18 -6.44
N SER A 404 8.68 -23.27 -6.99
CA SER A 404 7.81 -24.22 -6.27
C SER A 404 8.44 -24.70 -4.96
N HIS A 405 7.66 -24.93 -3.90
CA HIS A 405 8.16 -25.43 -2.62
C HIS A 405 8.94 -26.75 -2.76
N HIS A 406 8.52 -27.62 -3.68
CA HIS A 406 9.10 -28.94 -3.88
C HIS A 406 10.31 -28.97 -4.82
N GLU A 407 10.63 -27.86 -5.48
CA GLU A 407 11.66 -27.79 -6.52
C GLU A 407 12.66 -26.66 -6.24
N HIS A 408 13.81 -26.74 -6.92
CA HIS A 408 14.88 -25.73 -6.84
C HIS A 408 15.02 -24.92 -8.13
N HIS A 409 14.24 -25.23 -9.17
CA HIS A 409 14.28 -24.51 -10.44
C HIS A 409 13.26 -23.37 -10.46
N GLU A 410 13.67 -22.21 -10.95
CA GLU A 410 12.76 -21.09 -11.17
C GLU A 410 11.91 -21.35 -12.42
N THR A 411 10.60 -21.14 -12.29
CA THR A 411 9.64 -21.18 -13.38
C THR A 411 8.78 -19.91 -13.34
N ASP A 412 7.76 -19.84 -14.19
CA ASP A 412 6.82 -18.73 -14.20
C ASP A 412 5.38 -19.25 -14.19
N VAL A 413 4.45 -18.40 -13.74
CA VAL A 413 3.02 -18.76 -13.62
C VAL A 413 2.42 -19.27 -14.95
N ILE A 414 2.83 -18.74 -16.11
CA ILE A 414 2.33 -19.20 -17.42
C ILE A 414 2.81 -20.61 -17.71
N THR A 415 4.11 -20.87 -17.53
CA THR A 415 4.70 -22.21 -17.68
C THR A 415 4.09 -23.21 -16.70
N ALA A 416 3.91 -22.81 -15.43
CA ALA A 416 3.31 -23.66 -14.40
C ALA A 416 1.86 -24.06 -14.75
N LEU A 417 1.05 -23.13 -15.25
CA LEU A 417 -0.33 -23.41 -15.69
C LEU A 417 -0.38 -24.37 -16.88
N ILE A 418 0.52 -24.19 -17.86
CA ILE A 418 0.64 -25.11 -19.00
C ILE A 418 1.04 -26.51 -18.53
N ASN A 419 1.99 -26.60 -17.60
CA ASN A 419 2.40 -27.87 -17.01
C ASN A 419 1.25 -28.54 -16.26
N ALA A 420 0.47 -27.79 -15.47
CA ALA A 420 -0.73 -28.32 -14.80
C ALA A 420 -1.72 -28.92 -15.79
N ARG A 421 -2.05 -28.19 -16.87
CA ARG A 421 -2.88 -28.72 -17.97
C ARG A 421 -2.30 -30.01 -18.56
N ASN A 422 -1.00 -30.05 -18.83
CA ASN A 422 -0.35 -31.23 -19.41
C ASN A 422 -0.35 -32.44 -18.47
N ARG A 423 -0.41 -32.22 -17.15
CA ARG A 423 -0.63 -33.28 -16.15
C ARG A 423 -2.09 -33.77 -16.08
N GLY A 424 -3.02 -33.15 -16.82
CA GLY A 424 -4.43 -33.49 -16.84
C GLY A 424 -5.32 -32.60 -15.97
N VAL A 425 -4.77 -31.57 -15.31
CA VAL A 425 -5.54 -30.62 -14.50
C VAL A 425 -6.41 -29.75 -15.41
N ARG A 426 -7.70 -29.62 -15.09
CA ARG A 426 -8.59 -28.73 -15.84
C ARG A 426 -8.36 -27.28 -15.45
N VAL A 427 -7.74 -26.51 -16.34
CA VAL A 427 -7.46 -25.09 -16.10
C VAL A 427 -8.41 -24.21 -16.91
N LYS A 428 -9.19 -23.36 -16.20
CA LYS A 428 -10.07 -22.35 -16.77
C LYS A 428 -9.61 -20.95 -16.38
N ILE A 429 -9.51 -20.07 -17.37
CA ILE A 429 -9.02 -18.71 -17.18
C ILE A 429 -10.08 -17.72 -17.67
N ILE A 430 -10.38 -16.72 -16.85
CA ILE A 430 -11.31 -15.63 -17.14
C ILE A 430 -10.51 -14.33 -17.03
N LEU A 431 -10.47 -13.56 -18.12
CA LEU A 431 -9.71 -12.31 -18.20
C LEU A 431 -10.60 -11.14 -18.63
N ASN A 432 -10.21 -9.94 -18.23
CA ASN A 432 -10.74 -8.73 -18.85
C ASN A 432 -10.28 -8.68 -20.31
N GLY A 433 -11.26 -8.76 -21.22
CA GLY A 433 -11.01 -8.81 -22.65
C GLY A 433 -10.34 -7.56 -23.19
N MET A 434 -10.61 -6.38 -22.62
CA MET A 434 -9.99 -5.12 -23.07
C MET A 434 -8.52 -4.99 -22.67
N ILE A 435 -8.11 -5.72 -21.63
CA ILE A 435 -6.75 -5.68 -21.06
C ILE A 435 -5.87 -6.81 -21.58
N ALA A 436 -6.46 -7.93 -22.01
CA ALA A 436 -5.73 -9.09 -22.51
C ALA A 436 -5.00 -8.86 -23.86
N HIS A 437 -5.28 -7.74 -24.54
CA HIS A 437 -4.70 -7.40 -25.84
C HIS A 437 -3.50 -6.45 -25.71
N THR A 438 -2.63 -6.44 -26.74
CA THR A 438 -1.52 -5.48 -26.86
C THR A 438 -2.00 -4.15 -27.47
N GLY A 439 -1.13 -3.14 -27.37
CA GLY A 439 -1.37 -1.81 -27.92
C GLY A 439 -1.99 -0.85 -26.89
N PRO A 440 -2.35 0.38 -27.32
CA PRO A 440 -3.02 1.36 -26.47
C PRO A 440 -4.32 0.80 -25.93
N LEU A 441 -4.71 1.20 -24.72
CA LEU A 441 -6.02 0.83 -24.17
C LEU A 441 -7.13 1.21 -25.18
N PRO A 442 -8.08 0.31 -25.47
CA PRO A 442 -9.17 0.65 -26.37
C PRO A 442 -10.00 1.76 -25.75
N GLU A 443 -10.58 2.61 -26.60
CA GLU A 443 -11.61 3.54 -26.16
C GLU A 443 -12.92 2.78 -25.94
N SER A 444 -13.85 3.35 -25.17
CA SER A 444 -15.16 2.74 -24.90
C SER A 444 -15.95 2.41 -26.19
N TRP A 445 -15.70 3.13 -27.27
CA TRP A 445 -16.30 2.92 -28.61
C TRP A 445 -15.49 1.99 -29.53
N ASP A 446 -14.31 1.50 -29.12
CA ASP A 446 -13.49 0.61 -29.95
C ASP A 446 -14.03 -0.83 -29.93
N LEU A 447 -14.77 -1.18 -30.98
CA LEU A 447 -15.35 -2.51 -31.17
C LEU A 447 -14.36 -3.54 -31.79
N ASN A 448 -13.10 -3.17 -32.07
CA ASN A 448 -12.15 -4.04 -32.76
C ASN A 448 -11.61 -5.16 -31.87
N ARG A 449 -12.30 -6.30 -31.88
CA ARG A 449 -11.90 -7.52 -31.15
C ARG A 449 -10.74 -8.29 -31.79
N ARG A 450 -10.13 -7.80 -32.89
CA ARG A 450 -9.03 -8.48 -33.59
C ARG A 450 -7.63 -8.03 -33.15
N ARG A 451 -7.53 -7.30 -32.04
CA ARG A 451 -6.25 -6.87 -31.49
C ARG A 451 -5.40 -8.10 -31.10
N PRO A 452 -4.08 -8.09 -31.36
CA PRO A 452 -3.21 -9.18 -30.93
C PRO A 452 -3.28 -9.37 -29.41
N LEU A 453 -3.18 -10.61 -28.95
CA LEU A 453 -3.12 -10.92 -27.53
C LEU A 453 -1.73 -10.57 -26.96
N LYS A 454 -1.69 -10.21 -25.68
CA LYS A 454 -0.42 -10.14 -24.93
C LYS A 454 0.28 -11.50 -25.00
N GLU A 455 1.61 -11.48 -24.99
CA GLU A 455 2.43 -12.67 -25.18
C GLU A 455 2.08 -13.81 -24.21
N ALA A 456 1.92 -13.50 -22.93
CA ALA A 456 1.53 -14.47 -21.91
C ALA A 456 0.16 -15.13 -22.21
N VAL A 457 -0.83 -14.32 -22.59
CA VAL A 457 -2.19 -14.80 -22.94
C VAL A 457 -2.16 -15.63 -24.22
N ARG A 458 -1.39 -15.19 -25.22
CA ARG A 458 -1.18 -15.92 -26.48
C ARG A 458 -0.57 -17.30 -26.20
N ARG A 459 0.49 -17.37 -25.38
CA ARG A 459 1.15 -18.62 -25.00
C ARG A 459 0.20 -19.61 -24.31
N LEU A 460 -0.66 -19.12 -23.41
CA LEU A 460 -1.71 -19.95 -22.80
C LEU A 460 -2.72 -20.47 -23.84
N LYS A 461 -3.14 -19.61 -24.78
CA LYS A 461 -4.06 -19.99 -25.86
C LYS A 461 -3.46 -21.02 -26.81
N ASP A 462 -2.20 -20.83 -27.20
CA ASP A 462 -1.45 -21.73 -28.08
C ASP A 462 -1.20 -23.10 -27.40
N ALA A 463 -1.16 -23.12 -26.06
CA ALA A 463 -1.15 -24.34 -25.26
C ALA A 463 -2.55 -24.96 -25.04
N TRP A 464 -3.57 -24.52 -25.80
CA TRP A 464 -4.93 -25.05 -25.78
C TRP A 464 -5.64 -24.94 -24.41
N MET A 465 -5.47 -23.80 -23.75
CA MET A 465 -6.14 -23.48 -22.48
C MET A 465 -7.59 -22.98 -22.70
N GLU A 466 -8.52 -23.29 -21.79
CA GLU A 466 -9.88 -22.69 -21.77
C GLU A 466 -9.77 -21.23 -21.27
N ILE A 467 -9.72 -20.26 -22.19
CA ILE A 467 -9.66 -18.82 -21.87
C ILE A 467 -10.96 -18.12 -22.29
N THR A 468 -11.63 -17.50 -21.34
CA THR A 468 -12.83 -16.67 -21.55
C THR A 468 -12.46 -15.20 -21.38
N PHE A 469 -12.76 -14.39 -22.38
CA PHE A 469 -12.61 -12.94 -22.31
C PHE A 469 -13.95 -12.30 -22.01
N ILE A 470 -14.00 -11.44 -20.99
CA ILE A 470 -15.20 -10.67 -20.66
C ILE A 470 -14.99 -9.21 -21.04
N TYR A 471 -15.93 -8.68 -21.80
CA TYR A 471 -15.91 -7.30 -22.29
C TYR A 471 -17.09 -6.54 -21.68
N TYR A 472 -16.87 -5.28 -21.29
CA TYR A 472 -17.92 -4.35 -20.90
C TYR A 472 -17.73 -3.01 -21.61
N TRP A 473 -18.74 -2.59 -22.37
CA TRP A 473 -18.64 -1.40 -23.22
C TRP A 473 -18.73 -0.08 -22.46
N GLY A 474 -19.33 -0.08 -21.26
CA GLY A 474 -19.47 1.12 -20.44
C GLY A 474 -18.18 1.53 -19.70
N SER A 475 -17.20 0.62 -19.61
CA SER A 475 -15.90 0.87 -18.99
C SER A 475 -14.93 -0.25 -19.35
N ILE A 476 -13.79 0.11 -19.91
CA ILE A 476 -12.73 -0.84 -20.28
C ILE A 476 -12.08 -1.55 -19.08
N TYR A 477 -12.24 -0.98 -17.89
CA TYR A 477 -11.75 -1.53 -16.63
C TYR A 477 -12.74 -2.54 -16.02
N SER A 478 -13.96 -2.61 -16.54
CA SER A 478 -15.02 -3.54 -16.16
C SER A 478 -15.13 -4.65 -17.22
N PRO A 479 -15.60 -5.87 -16.90
CA PRO A 479 -16.24 -6.26 -15.65
C PRO A 479 -15.36 -7.04 -14.69
N VAL A 480 -14.22 -7.58 -15.12
CA VAL A 480 -13.24 -8.15 -14.19
C VAL A 480 -12.22 -7.07 -13.91
N HIS A 481 -12.16 -6.60 -12.66
CA HIS A 481 -11.27 -5.55 -12.20
C HIS A 481 -10.56 -6.04 -10.92
N HIS A 482 -9.22 -5.95 -10.94
CA HIS A 482 -8.24 -6.54 -10.01
C HIS A 482 -8.36 -8.05 -9.73
#